data_AF-A0A8I2JZ34-F1
#
_entry.id   AF-A0A8I2JZ34-F1
#
_cell.length_a   1.000
_cell.length_b   1.000
_cell.length_c   1.000
_cell.angle_alpha   90.00
_cell.angle_beta   90.00
_cell.angle_gamma   90.00
#
_symmetry.space_group_name_H-M   'P 1'
#
loop_
_entity.id
_entity.type
_entity.pdbx_description
1 polymer ?
#
loop_
_entity_poly.entity_id
_entity_poly.type
_entity_poly.pdbx_seq_one_letter_code
_entity_poly.pdbx_strand_id
1 'polypeptide(L)'
;MRILTKKEMKELFEESGIAIENSKGDPVVLGKVQEFGYTAESLAAAEALHIEAETLYLEKGPKSGKKISLSIQLKNKIDEIHRHYMVYVKVLRIDLADDPGLLKELQLVDERDFTVSGKIKEPKEFYKNCLESNKLAEVVVNYGLTPEKL
;
A
#
# COMPACT_ATOMS: atom_id res chain seq x y z
N MET A 1 29.65 12.75 0.87
CA MET A 1 29.11 11.49 0.32
C MET A 1 28.15 11.83 -0.82
N ARG A 2 28.45 11.41 -2.06
CA ARG A 2 27.51 11.55 -3.18
C ARG A 2 26.40 10.52 -2.98
N ILE A 3 25.14 10.95 -3.00
CA ILE A 3 23.99 10.04 -2.96
C ILE A 3 23.69 9.68 -4.42
N LEU A 4 23.75 8.38 -4.74
CA LEU A 4 23.42 7.88 -6.06
C LEU A 4 21.90 7.94 -6.27
N THR A 5 21.49 8.36 -7.47
CA THR A 5 20.09 8.29 -7.89
C THR A 5 19.65 6.84 -8.09
N LYS A 6 18.34 6.59 -8.16
CA LYS A 6 17.81 5.24 -8.36
C LYS A 6 18.31 4.57 -9.64
N LYS A 7 18.47 5.36 -10.71
CA LYS A 7 18.98 4.90 -12.00
C LYS A 7 20.45 4.50 -11.88
N GLU A 8 21.27 5.40 -11.31
CA GLU A 8 22.70 5.14 -11.09
C GLU A 8 22.94 3.94 -10.16
N MET A 9 22.11 3.74 -9.11
CA MET A 9 22.19 2.55 -8.26
C MET A 9 21.89 1.27 -9.02
N LYS A 10 20.91 1.29 -9.93
CA LYS A 10 20.55 0.13 -10.73
C LYS A 10 21.65 -0.23 -11.73
N GLU A 11 22.19 0.78 -12.42
CA GLU A 11 23.31 0.62 -13.35
C GLU A 11 24.54 0.07 -12.62
N LEU A 12 24.84 0.55 -11.41
CA LEU A 12 25.93 0.03 -10.59
C LEU A 12 25.76 -1.45 -10.22
N PHE A 13 24.55 -1.88 -9.84
CA PHE A 13 24.30 -3.30 -9.59
C PHE A 13 24.46 -4.14 -10.86
N GLU A 14 23.94 -3.67 -11.99
CA GLU A 14 24.05 -4.40 -13.26
C GLU A 14 25.52 -4.54 -13.71
N GLU A 15 26.29 -3.47 -13.66
CA GLU A 15 27.72 -3.48 -14.00
C GLU A 15 28.55 -4.35 -13.06
N SER A 16 28.31 -4.26 -11.74
CA SER A 16 29.05 -5.05 -10.76
C SER A 16 28.73 -6.55 -10.83
N GLY A 17 27.46 -6.91 -11.10
CA GLY A 17 27.06 -8.30 -11.32
C GLY A 17 27.75 -8.90 -12.54
N ILE A 18 27.72 -8.19 -13.67
CA ILE A 18 28.39 -8.61 -14.92
C ILE A 18 29.90 -8.79 -14.70
N ALA A 19 30.54 -7.88 -13.97
CA ALA A 19 31.97 -7.97 -13.70
C ALA A 19 32.36 -9.18 -12.83
N ILE A 20 31.55 -9.49 -11.81
CA ILE A 20 31.76 -10.67 -10.94
C ILE A 20 31.53 -11.96 -11.72
N GLU A 21 30.45 -12.02 -12.51
CA GLU A 21 30.10 -13.18 -13.32
C GLU A 21 31.18 -13.48 -14.37
N ASN A 22 31.60 -12.47 -15.13
CA ASN A 22 32.66 -12.62 -16.13
C ASN A 22 33.99 -13.05 -15.51
N SER A 23 34.33 -12.49 -14.33
CA SER A 23 35.57 -12.84 -13.63
C SER A 23 35.57 -14.27 -13.08
N LYS A 24 34.39 -14.82 -12.75
CA LYS A 24 34.26 -16.22 -12.31
C LYS A 24 34.10 -17.20 -13.46
N GLY A 25 33.40 -16.80 -14.52
CA GLY A 25 32.99 -17.66 -15.64
C GLY A 25 34.09 -17.88 -16.69
N ASP A 26 35.01 -16.93 -16.86
CA ASP A 26 36.09 -17.02 -17.84
C ASP A 26 37.47 -17.17 -17.16
N PRO A 27 38.16 -18.32 -17.31
CA PRO A 27 39.50 -18.55 -16.75
C PRO A 27 40.55 -17.53 -17.22
N VAL A 28 40.40 -16.97 -18.41
CA VAL A 28 41.32 -15.96 -18.97
C VAL A 28 41.14 -14.63 -18.26
N VAL A 29 39.89 -14.25 -17.97
CA VAL A 29 39.57 -13.05 -17.20
C VAL A 29 40.01 -13.22 -15.75
N LEU A 30 39.72 -14.38 -15.15
CA LEU A 30 40.15 -14.73 -13.79
C LEU A 30 41.68 -14.59 -13.62
N GLY A 31 42.46 -15.10 -14.58
CA GLY A 31 43.91 -14.99 -14.57
C GLY A 31 44.40 -13.54 -14.55
N LYS A 32 43.76 -12.66 -15.34
CA LYS A 32 44.11 -11.23 -15.37
C LYS A 32 43.70 -10.49 -14.10
N VAL A 33 42.54 -10.77 -13.52
CA VAL A 33 42.08 -10.07 -12.31
C VAL A 33 42.80 -10.58 -11.05
N GLN A 34 43.28 -11.83 -11.06
CA GLN A 34 44.14 -12.36 -9.99
C GLN A 34 45.44 -11.58 -9.83
N GLU A 35 46.01 -11.05 -10.91
CA GLU A 35 47.20 -10.17 -10.86
C GLU A 35 46.94 -8.88 -10.06
N PHE A 36 45.69 -8.44 -9.98
CA PHE A 36 45.25 -7.29 -9.18
C PHE A 36 44.75 -7.67 -7.78
N GLY A 37 44.90 -8.94 -7.37
CA GLY A 37 44.53 -9.43 -6.05
C GLY A 37 43.11 -9.98 -5.93
N TYR A 38 42.35 -10.05 -7.04
CA TYR A 38 41.01 -10.65 -7.04
C TYR A 38 41.09 -12.18 -7.16
N THR A 39 41.31 -12.85 -6.02
CA THR A 39 41.26 -14.31 -5.91
C THR A 39 39.83 -14.83 -6.00
N ALA A 40 39.65 -16.13 -6.28
CA ALA A 40 38.33 -16.77 -6.31
C ALA A 40 37.55 -16.58 -5.00
N GLU A 41 38.24 -16.57 -3.85
CA GLU A 41 37.67 -16.30 -2.53
C GLU A 41 37.18 -14.86 -2.42
N SER A 42 37.95 -13.89 -2.91
CA SER A 42 37.54 -12.48 -2.91
C SER A 42 36.32 -12.23 -3.80
N LEU A 43 36.23 -12.90 -4.94
CA LEU A 43 35.09 -12.82 -5.86
C LEU A 43 33.84 -13.47 -5.25
N ALA A 44 33.98 -14.56 -4.49
CA ALA A 44 32.87 -15.15 -3.75
C ALA A 44 32.37 -14.23 -2.62
N ALA A 45 33.29 -13.56 -1.90
CA ALA A 45 32.93 -12.56 -0.92
C ALA A 45 32.25 -11.32 -1.55
N ALA A 46 32.73 -10.89 -2.72
CA ALA A 46 32.13 -9.79 -3.48
C ALA A 46 30.71 -10.13 -3.97
N GLU A 47 30.47 -11.36 -4.42
CA GLU A 47 29.14 -11.83 -4.80
C GLU A 47 28.16 -11.84 -3.62
N ALA A 48 28.60 -12.34 -2.45
CA ALA A 48 27.78 -12.33 -1.24
C ALA A 48 27.37 -10.91 -0.83
N LEU A 49 28.34 -9.97 -0.86
CA LEU A 49 28.08 -8.55 -0.58
C LEU A 49 27.17 -7.90 -1.63
N HIS A 50 27.33 -8.28 -2.90
CA HIS A 50 26.48 -7.81 -3.99
C HIS A 50 25.02 -8.22 -3.79
N ILE A 51 24.78 -9.51 -3.49
CA ILE A 51 23.45 -10.05 -3.19
C ILE A 51 22.85 -9.37 -1.96
N GLU A 52 23.63 -9.21 -0.88
CA GLU A 52 23.16 -8.54 0.34
C GLU A 52 22.75 -7.08 0.07
N ALA A 53 23.58 -6.34 -0.67
CA ALA A 53 23.33 -4.95 -1.04
C ALA A 53 22.11 -4.79 -1.96
N GLU A 54 21.95 -5.69 -2.94
CA GLU A 54 20.77 -5.72 -3.81
C GLU A 54 19.50 -6.03 -3.00
N THR A 55 19.56 -7.01 -2.10
CA THR A 55 18.43 -7.39 -1.23
C THR A 55 18.00 -6.21 -0.36
N LEU A 56 18.96 -5.54 0.30
CA LEU A 56 18.71 -4.33 1.10
C LEU A 56 18.13 -3.18 0.26
N TYR A 57 18.62 -3.00 -0.96
CA TYR A 57 18.10 -1.99 -1.89
C TYR A 57 16.64 -2.28 -2.28
N LEU A 58 16.32 -3.54 -2.59
CA LEU A 58 14.97 -3.98 -2.93
C LEU A 58 14.00 -3.88 -1.73
N GLU A 59 14.47 -4.18 -0.52
CA GLU A 59 13.69 -4.03 0.73
C GLU A 59 13.42 -2.56 1.09
N LYS A 60 14.42 -1.68 0.91
CA LYS A 60 14.31 -0.24 1.16
C LYS A 60 13.60 0.53 0.03
N GLY A 61 13.51 -0.06 -1.17
CA GLY A 61 12.80 0.54 -2.29
C GLY A 61 11.32 0.83 -1.97
N PRO A 62 10.75 1.96 -2.45
CA PRO A 62 9.33 2.29 -2.27
C PRO A 62 8.37 1.36 -3.05
N LYS A 63 8.90 0.30 -3.67
CA LYS A 63 8.20 -0.61 -4.58
C LYS A 63 8.53 -2.08 -4.30
N SER A 64 8.83 -2.48 -3.06
CA SER A 64 8.83 -3.92 -2.78
C SER A 64 7.43 -4.47 -3.14
N GLY A 65 7.36 -5.58 -3.87
CA GLY A 65 6.08 -6.15 -4.32
C GLY A 65 5.09 -6.37 -3.16
N LYS A 66 5.62 -6.60 -1.96
CA LYS A 66 4.87 -6.65 -0.69
C LYS A 66 4.25 -5.31 -0.29
N LYS A 67 4.97 -4.19 -0.37
CA LYS A 67 4.40 -2.85 -0.07
C LYS A 67 3.35 -2.44 -1.10
N ILE A 68 3.55 -2.79 -2.37
CA ILE A 68 2.56 -2.56 -3.43
C ILE A 68 1.32 -3.41 -3.20
N SER A 69 1.48 -4.70 -2.89
CA SER A 69 0.34 -5.60 -2.66
C SER A 69 -0.46 -5.18 -1.43
N LEU A 70 0.19 -4.76 -0.34
CA LEU A 70 -0.49 -4.25 0.85
C LEU A 70 -1.23 -2.94 0.58
N SER A 71 -0.64 -2.03 -0.20
CA SER A 71 -1.30 -0.78 -0.59
C SER A 71 -2.53 -1.03 -1.47
N ILE A 72 -2.42 -1.96 -2.43
CA ILE A 72 -3.56 -2.37 -3.27
C ILE A 72 -4.65 -3.05 -2.43
N GLN A 73 -4.27 -3.95 -1.51
CA GLN A 73 -5.22 -4.61 -0.61
C GLN A 73 -5.95 -3.60 0.28
N LEU A 74 -5.22 -2.65 0.87
CA LEU A 74 -5.80 -1.58 1.68
C LEU A 74 -6.78 -0.74 0.86
N LYS A 75 -6.38 -0.32 -0.34
CA LYS A 75 -7.25 0.46 -1.23
C LYS A 75 -8.52 -0.31 -1.61
N ASN A 76 -8.38 -1.59 -1.97
CA ASN A 76 -9.51 -2.44 -2.31
C ASN A 76 -10.49 -2.59 -1.14
N LYS A 77 -9.98 -2.73 0.09
CA LYS A 77 -10.79 -2.81 1.31
C LYS A 77 -11.53 -1.49 1.60
N ILE A 78 -10.86 -0.35 1.42
CA ILE A 78 -11.49 0.97 1.58
C ILE A 78 -12.59 1.16 0.52
N ASP A 79 -12.33 0.78 -0.73
CA ASP A 79 -13.33 0.87 -1.81
C ASP A 79 -14.51 -0.10 -1.58
N GLU A 80 -14.28 -1.26 -0.98
CA GLU A 80 -15.32 -2.21 -0.56
C GLU A 80 -16.21 -1.62 0.54
N ILE A 81 -15.60 -1.12 1.63
CA ILE A 81 -16.33 -0.46 2.74
C ILE A 81 -17.16 0.71 2.22
N HIS A 82 -16.54 1.58 1.44
CA HIS A 82 -17.20 2.74 0.87
C HIS A 82 -18.37 2.32 -0.04
N ARG A 83 -18.21 1.27 -0.86
CA ARG A 83 -19.30 0.76 -1.70
C ARG A 83 -20.50 0.27 -0.89
N HIS A 84 -20.27 -0.46 0.20
CA HIS A 84 -21.36 -0.91 1.08
C HIS A 84 -22.04 0.27 1.77
N TYR A 85 -21.26 1.18 2.34
CA TYR A 85 -21.74 2.44 2.92
C TYR A 85 -22.62 3.22 1.93
N MET A 86 -22.19 3.32 0.68
CA MET A 86 -22.89 4.05 -0.38
C MET A 86 -24.31 3.54 -0.69
N VAL A 87 -24.60 2.25 -0.42
CA VAL A 87 -25.96 1.72 -0.57
C VAL A 87 -26.88 2.36 0.46
N TYR A 88 -26.45 2.38 1.72
CA TYR A 88 -27.22 2.97 2.83
C TYR A 88 -27.41 4.47 2.67
N VAL A 89 -26.36 5.20 2.28
CA VAL A 89 -26.44 6.65 2.03
C VAL A 89 -27.52 7.00 1.01
N LYS A 90 -27.61 6.23 -0.09
CA LYS A 90 -28.60 6.50 -1.14
C LYS A 90 -30.02 6.27 -0.67
N VAL A 91 -30.24 5.17 0.05
CA VAL A 91 -31.57 4.82 0.55
C VAL A 91 -32.02 5.81 1.63
N LEU A 92 -31.16 6.10 2.60
CA LEU A 92 -31.47 7.02 3.70
C LEU A 92 -31.68 8.46 3.22
N ARG A 93 -30.96 8.92 2.20
CA ARG A 93 -31.21 10.25 1.59
C ARG A 93 -32.56 10.38 0.91
N ILE A 94 -33.11 9.27 0.39
CA ILE A 94 -34.43 9.27 -0.25
C ILE A 94 -35.51 9.19 0.82
N ASP A 95 -35.35 8.29 1.79
CA ASP A 95 -36.37 8.05 2.82
C ASP A 95 -36.47 9.19 3.83
N LEU A 96 -35.34 9.78 4.22
CA LEU A 96 -35.27 10.90 5.15
C LEU A 96 -35.27 12.26 4.43
N ALA A 97 -35.69 12.31 3.16
CA ALA A 97 -35.73 13.55 2.39
C ALA A 97 -36.61 14.62 3.06
N ASP A 98 -37.69 14.19 3.72
CA ASP A 98 -38.62 15.05 4.44
C ASP A 98 -38.19 15.33 5.90
N ASP A 99 -37.15 14.63 6.39
CA ASP A 99 -36.59 14.77 7.75
C ASP A 99 -35.11 15.23 7.72
N PRO A 100 -34.85 16.51 7.39
CA PRO A 100 -33.49 17.05 7.26
C PRO A 100 -32.71 17.02 8.58
N GLY A 101 -33.39 16.96 9.73
CA GLY A 101 -32.77 16.81 11.04
C GLY A 101 -32.04 15.47 11.18
N LEU A 102 -32.68 14.37 10.77
CA LEU A 102 -32.09 13.03 10.83
C LEU A 102 -30.96 12.86 9.82
N LEU A 103 -31.09 13.46 8.63
CA LEU A 103 -29.99 13.51 7.67
C LEU A 103 -28.76 14.24 8.20
N LYS A 104 -28.97 15.33 8.96
CA LYS A 104 -27.88 16.08 9.57
C LYS A 104 -27.22 15.30 10.71
N GLU A 105 -28.00 14.58 11.52
CA GLU A 105 -27.49 13.71 12.58
C GLU A 105 -26.66 12.54 12.03
N LEU A 106 -27.06 11.99 10.87
CA LEU A 106 -26.30 10.98 10.13
C LEU A 106 -25.14 11.54 9.29
N GLN A 107 -24.94 12.86 9.29
CA GLN A 107 -23.96 13.56 8.45
C GLN A 107 -24.09 13.27 6.94
N LEU A 108 -25.32 13.08 6.47
CA LEU A 108 -25.61 12.78 5.08
C LEU A 108 -26.03 14.00 4.26
N VAL A 109 -25.95 15.21 4.80
CA VAL A 109 -26.40 16.44 4.12
C VAL A 109 -25.37 16.97 3.12
N ASP A 110 -24.08 16.83 3.42
CA ASP A 110 -23.01 17.45 2.65
C ASP A 110 -22.66 16.68 1.36
N GLU A 111 -21.86 17.33 0.51
CA GLU A 111 -21.29 16.68 -0.66
C GLU A 111 -20.32 15.56 -0.23
N ARG A 112 -20.26 14.49 -1.03
CA ARG A 112 -19.48 13.28 -0.70
C ARG A 112 -17.99 13.51 -0.96
N ASP A 113 -17.16 13.13 0.01
CA ASP A 113 -15.71 13.17 -0.14
C ASP A 113 -15.16 11.85 -0.70
N PHE A 114 -14.77 11.88 -1.98
CA PHE A 114 -14.18 10.73 -2.68
C PHE A 114 -12.69 10.52 -2.40
N THR A 115 -12.05 11.35 -1.56
CA THR A 115 -10.67 11.14 -1.14
C THR A 115 -10.55 9.89 -0.26
N VAL A 116 -9.34 9.32 -0.17
CA VAL A 116 -9.11 8.13 0.69
C VAL A 116 -9.46 8.43 2.15
N SER A 117 -9.18 9.64 2.62
CA SER A 117 -9.52 10.10 3.97
C SER A 117 -11.04 10.21 4.16
N GLY A 118 -11.75 10.81 3.19
CA GLY A 118 -13.22 10.92 3.20
C GLY A 118 -13.91 9.56 3.23
N LYS A 119 -13.49 8.65 2.34
CA LYS A 119 -14.01 7.27 2.25
C LYS A 119 -13.88 6.44 3.53
N ILE A 120 -13.01 6.83 4.47
CA ILE A 120 -12.88 6.19 5.79
C ILE A 120 -13.64 6.97 6.86
N LYS A 121 -13.54 8.30 6.82
CA LYS A 121 -14.11 9.18 7.84
C LYS A 121 -15.63 9.16 7.82
N GLU A 122 -16.25 9.32 6.64
CA GLU A 122 -17.70 9.39 6.51
C GLU A 122 -18.42 8.10 6.97
N PRO A 123 -18.00 6.87 6.56
CA PRO A 123 -18.62 5.66 7.09
C PRO A 123 -18.40 5.52 8.59
N LYS A 124 -17.22 5.87 9.10
CA LYS A 124 -16.90 5.76 10.53
C LYS A 124 -17.81 6.66 11.38
N GLU A 125 -18.00 7.91 10.97
CA GLU A 125 -18.87 8.85 11.67
C GLU A 125 -20.34 8.43 11.54
N PHE A 126 -20.76 7.94 10.37
CA PHE A 126 -22.10 7.39 10.17
C PHE A 126 -22.41 6.22 11.13
N TYR A 127 -21.55 5.19 11.18
CA TYR A 127 -21.77 4.03 12.05
C TYR A 127 -21.69 4.41 13.53
N LYS A 128 -20.76 5.31 13.88
CA LYS A 128 -20.68 5.87 15.23
C LYS A 128 -21.99 6.55 15.64
N ASN A 129 -22.55 7.40 14.78
CA ASN A 129 -23.79 8.11 15.07
C ASN A 129 -24.99 7.16 15.16
N CYS A 130 -25.01 6.09 14.34
CA CYS A 130 -26.01 5.03 14.44
C CYS A 130 -25.94 4.26 15.77
N LEU A 131 -24.73 4.05 16.32
CA LEU A 131 -24.54 3.40 17.62
C LEU A 131 -24.88 4.32 18.80
N GLU A 132 -24.63 5.64 18.66
CA GLU A 132 -24.86 6.61 19.74
C GLU A 132 -26.34 7.02 19.87
N SER A 133 -27.11 6.99 18.77
CA SER A 133 -28.51 7.44 18.77
C SER A 133 -29.48 6.27 18.58
N ASN A 134 -30.24 5.95 19.64
CA ASN A 134 -31.21 4.84 19.62
C ASN A 134 -32.32 5.04 18.56
N LYS A 135 -32.65 6.29 18.23
CA LYS A 135 -33.61 6.63 17.15
C LYS A 135 -33.06 6.29 15.77
N LEU A 136 -31.78 6.57 15.53
CA LEU A 136 -31.15 6.26 14.26
C LEU A 136 -30.98 4.75 14.09
N ALA A 137 -30.66 4.04 15.18
CA ALA A 137 -30.60 2.59 15.21
C ALA A 137 -31.91 1.94 14.73
N GLU A 138 -33.07 2.40 15.22
CA GLU A 138 -34.39 1.90 14.77
C GLU A 138 -34.63 2.15 13.27
N VAL A 139 -34.25 3.32 12.76
CA VAL A 139 -34.38 3.65 11.34
C VAL A 139 -33.48 2.75 10.48
N VAL A 140 -32.22 2.55 10.87
CA VAL A 140 -31.26 1.76 10.07
C VAL A 140 -31.50 0.25 10.14
N VAL A 141 -32.11 -0.26 11.21
CA VAL A 141 -32.54 -1.67 11.31
C VAL A 141 -33.51 -2.04 10.19
N ASN A 142 -34.41 -1.13 9.80
CA ASN A 142 -35.34 -1.34 8.68
C ASN A 142 -34.62 -1.53 7.32
N TYR A 143 -33.36 -1.10 7.23
CA TYR A 143 -32.51 -1.20 6.04
C TYR A 143 -31.51 -2.37 6.11
N GLY A 144 -31.63 -3.24 7.11
CA GLY A 144 -30.78 -4.44 7.25
C GLY A 144 -29.42 -4.18 7.89
N LEU A 145 -29.21 -2.99 8.49
CA LEU A 145 -28.12 -2.69 9.42
C LEU A 145 -28.50 -3.23 10.80
N THR A 146 -28.21 -4.50 11.02
CA THR A 146 -28.33 -5.12 12.34
C THR A 146 -27.17 -4.69 13.24
N PRO A 147 -27.30 -4.76 14.59
CA PRO A 147 -26.21 -4.46 15.52
C PRO A 147 -24.93 -5.27 15.26
N GLU A 148 -25.05 -6.44 14.62
CA GLU A 148 -23.94 -7.32 14.22
C GLU A 148 -23.17 -6.81 12.99
N LYS A 149 -23.73 -5.86 12.24
CA LYS A 149 -23.15 -5.24 11.04
C LYS A 149 -22.71 -3.78 11.26
N LEU A 150 -22.93 -3.25 12.47
CA LEU A 150 -22.60 -1.90 12.92
C LEU A 150 -21.25 -1.85 13.65
#